data_AF-A0A1C7M4M9-F1
#
_entry.id   AF-A0A1C7M4M9-F1
#
_cell.length_a   1.000
_cell.length_b   1.000
_cell.length_c   1.000
_cell.angle_alpha   90.00
_cell.angle_beta   90.00
_cell.angle_gamma   90.00
#
_symmetry.space_group_name_H-M   'P 1'
#
loop_
_entity.id
_entity.type
_entity.pdbx_description
1 polymer ?
#
loop_
_entity_poly.entity_id
_entity_poly.type
_entity_poly.pdbx_seq_one_letter_code
_entity_poly.pdbx_strand_id
1 'polypeptide(L)' 'MPSEETKERIIKGIELGRTILHYGWIPLIIYIGYTRSNPQPSLIKLISPLHDIRHTCVYLVNIDVLIHFGLV' A
#
# COMPACT_ATOMS: atom_id res chain seq x y z
N MET A 1 19.07 21.36 23.35
CA MET A 1 19.26 20.68 22.04
C MET A 1 18.98 19.20 22.27
N PRO A 2 18.04 18.56 21.56
CA PRO A 2 17.88 17.11 21.66
C PRO A 2 19.23 16.47 21.34
N SER A 3 19.66 15.51 22.17
CA SER A 3 20.91 14.78 21.97
C SER A 3 20.93 14.17 20.56
N GLU A 4 22.10 14.21 19.90
CA GLU A 4 22.24 13.68 18.53
C GLU A 4 21.80 12.20 18.43
N GLU A 5 21.94 11.42 19.52
CA GLU A 5 21.41 10.06 19.64
C GLU A 5 19.88 9.98 19.45
N THR A 6 19.13 10.96 19.98
CA THR A 6 17.66 11.01 19.82
C THR A 6 17.28 11.30 18.37
N LYS A 7 18.03 12.17 17.69
CA LYS A 7 17.78 12.47 16.27
C LYS A 7 18.05 11.26 15.39
N GLU A 8 19.17 10.56 15.60
CA GLU A 8 19.50 9.36 14.82
C GLU A 8 18.43 8.27 14.96
N ARG A 9 17.88 8.09 16.16
CA ARG A 9 16.79 7.13 16.41
C ARG A 9 15.51 7.51 15.66
N ILE A 10 15.15 8.79 15.68
CA ILE A 10 13.98 9.29 14.96
C ILE A 10 14.17 9.11 13.45
N ILE A 11 15.34 9.45 12.92
CA ILE A 11 15.65 9.30 11.49
C ILE A 11 15.55 7.83 11.06
N LYS A 12 16.16 6.91 11.82
CA LYS A 12 16.06 5.46 11.57
C LYS A 12 14.61 4.96 11.63
N GLY A 13 13.82 5.47 12.56
CA GLY A 13 12.39 5.15 12.67
C GLY A 13 11.57 5.62 11.46
N ILE A 14 11.84 6.83 10.96
CA ILE A 14 11.19 7.38 9.78
C ILE A 14 11.55 6.59 8.52
N GLU A 15 12.82 6.23 8.37
CA GLU A 15 13.32 5.45 7.24
C GLU A 15 12.65 4.07 7.17
N LEU A 16 12.55 3.38 8.32
CA LEU A 16 11.82 2.13 8.43
C LEU A 16 10.31 2.32 8.18
N GLY A 17 9.71 3.38 8.73
CA GLY A 17 8.29 3.70 8.54
C GLY A 17 7.93 3.91 7.07
N ARG A 18 8.82 4.55 6.30
CA ARG A 18 8.65 4.75 4.86
C ARG A 18 8.58 3.42 4.12
N THR A 19 9.48 2.49 4.42
CA THR A 19 9.48 1.13 3.85
C THR A 19 8.22 0.35 4.21
N ILE A 20 7.79 0.40 5.47
CA ILE A 20 6.58 -0.31 5.93
C ILE A 20 5.34 0.24 5.23
N LEU A 21 5.20 1.56 5.14
CA LEU A 21 4.06 2.17 4.45
C LEU A 21 4.10 1.87 2.95
N HIS A 22 5.28 1.92 2.32
CA HIS A 22 5.45 1.66 0.89
C HIS A 22 5.09 0.22 0.48
N TYR A 23 5.38 -0.78 1.31
CA TYR A 23 5.03 -2.18 1.00
C TYR A 23 3.74 -2.65 1.69
N GLY A 24 3.36 -2.03 2.79
CA GLY A 24 2.20 -2.42 3.62
C GLY A 24 0.87 -1.81 3.18
N TRP A 25 0.88 -0.75 2.37
CA TRP A 25 -0.37 -0.08 1.97
C TRP A 25 -1.28 -0.95 1.10
N ILE A 26 -0.71 -1.79 0.21
CA ILE A 26 -1.49 -2.69 -0.66
C ILE A 26 -2.24 -3.75 0.16
N PRO A 27 -1.60 -4.53 1.05
CA PRO A 27 -2.29 -5.44 1.95
C PRO A 27 -3.39 -4.77 2.80
N LEU A 28 -3.13 -3.55 3.29
CA LEU A 28 -4.07 -2.81 4.13
C LEU A 28 -5.36 -2.47 3.36
N ILE A 29 -5.26 -1.98 2.13
CA ILE A 29 -6.43 -1.65 1.30
C ILE A 29 -7.23 -2.91 0.98
N ILE A 30 -6.56 -4.00 0.61
CA ILE A 30 -7.21 -5.29 0.33
C ILE A 30 -7.97 -5.79 1.55
N TYR A 31 -7.39 -5.69 2.75
CA TYR A 31 -8.02 -6.12 3.99
C TYR A 31 -9.29 -5.32 4.32
N ILE A 32 -9.25 -3.99 4.16
CA ILE A 32 -10.42 -3.14 4.36
C ILE A 32 -11.53 -3.49 3.35
N GLY A 33 -11.19 -3.69 2.07
CA GLY A 33 -12.15 -4.09 1.05
C GLY A 33 -12.77 -5.47 1.31
N TYR A 34 -11.98 -6.42 1.79
CA TYR A 34 -12.42 -7.77 2.12
C TYR A 34 -13.43 -7.79 3.29
N THR A 35 -13.13 -7.06 4.37
CA THR A 35 -13.96 -7.07 5.60
C THR A 35 -15.30 -6.35 5.47
N ARG A 36 -15.43 -5.43 4.51
CA ARG A 36 -16.67 -4.64 4.28
C ARG A 36 -17.60 -5.23 3.23
N SER A 37 -17.20 -6.28 2.53
CA SER A 37 -17.96 -6.87 1.42
C SER A 37 -18.88 -7.99 1.90
N ASN A 38 -20.17 -7.92 1.54
CA ASN A 38 -21.14 -9.01 1.74
C ASN A 38 -21.75 -9.41 0.38
N PRO A 39 -21.54 -10.64 -0.11
CA PRO A 39 -20.77 -11.74 0.49
C PRO A 39 -19.25 -11.52 0.44
N GLN A 40 -18.50 -12.13 1.37
CA GLN A 40 -17.05 -11.99 1.41
C GLN A 40 -16.41 -12.61 0.14
N PRO A 41 -15.70 -11.81 -0.68
CA PRO A 41 -15.10 -12.30 -1.92
C PRO A 41 -13.90 -13.20 -1.61
N SER A 42 -13.72 -14.29 -2.36
CA SER A 42 -12.50 -15.10 -2.25
C SER A 42 -11.28 -14.26 -2.66
N LEU A 43 -10.14 -14.44 -1.97
CA LEU A 43 -8.90 -13.70 -2.26
C LEU A 43 -8.53 -13.77 -3.75
N ILE A 44 -8.72 -14.92 -4.38
CA ILE A 44 -8.46 -15.14 -5.82
C ILE A 44 -9.28 -14.20 -6.71
N LYS A 45 -10.52 -13.84 -6.34
CA LYS A 45 -11.35 -12.87 -7.08
C LYS A 45 -10.90 -11.42 -6.92
N LEU A 46 -10.15 -11.10 -5.85
CA LEU A 46 -9.56 -9.78 -5.60
C LEU A 46 -8.27 -9.54 -6.40
N ILE A 47 -7.48 -10.61 -6.63
CA ILE A 47 -6.21 -10.56 -7.39
C ILE A 47 -6.39 -10.89 -8.87
N SER A 48 -7.52 -11.49 -9.26
CA SER A 48 -7.80 -11.83 -10.66
C SER A 48 -8.28 -10.59 -11.43
N PRO A 49 -7.47 -10.02 -12.35
CA PRO A 49 -7.85 -8.85 -13.15
C PRO A 49 -8.95 -9.13 -14.18
N LEU A 50 -9.35 -10.40 -14.31
CA LEU A 50 -10.14 -10.89 -15.44
C LEU A 50 -11.63 -10.52 -15.35
N HIS A 51 -12.14 -10.18 -14.17
CA HIS A 51 -13.58 -9.95 -13.96
C HIS A 51 -13.98 -8.46 -14.01
N ASP A 52 -13.01 -7.53 -13.93
CA ASP A 52 -13.27 -6.08 -14.02
C ASP A 52 -12.07 -5.36 -14.66
N ILE A 53 -11.85 -5.62 -15.95
CA ILE A 53 -10.75 -5.05 -16.74
C ILE A 53 -10.77 -3.51 -16.73
N ARG A 54 -11.91 -2.87 -16.44
CA ARG A 54 -12.02 -1.40 -16.41
C ARG A 54 -11.53 -0.79 -15.10
N HIS A 55 -11.78 -1.42 -13.95
CA HIS A 55 -11.32 -0.90 -12.67
C HIS A 55 -9.89 -1.35 -12.33
N THR A 56 -9.49 -2.59 -12.65
CA THR A 56 -8.14 -3.07 -12.33
C THR A 56 -7.05 -2.40 -13.15
N CYS A 57 -7.31 -2.05 -14.42
CA CYS A 57 -6.36 -1.33 -15.26
C CYS A 57 -6.09 0.09 -14.72
N VAL A 58 -7.11 0.78 -14.18
CA VAL A 58 -6.94 2.11 -13.58
C VAL A 58 -6.17 2.04 -12.25
N TYR A 59 -6.39 1.01 -11.44
CA TYR A 59 -5.65 0.80 -10.18
C TYR A 59 -4.21 0.38 -10.40
N LEU A 60 -3.93 -0.52 -11.34
CA LEU A 60 -2.56 -0.86 -11.73
C LEU A 60 -1.84 0.34 -12.33
N VAL A 61 -2.47 1.06 -13.26
CA VAL A 61 -1.87 2.29 -13.83
C VAL A 61 -1.69 3.37 -12.76
N ASN A 62 -2.58 3.51 -11.78
CA ASN A 62 -2.36 4.44 -10.66
C ASN A 62 -1.26 3.96 -9.71
N ILE A 63 -1.13 2.66 -9.44
CA ILE A 63 -0.05 2.08 -8.63
C ILE A 63 1.29 2.25 -9.33
N ASP A 64 1.36 1.89 -10.61
CA ASP A 64 2.54 2.03 -11.45
C ASP A 64 2.88 3.51 -11.59
N VAL A 65 1.93 4.41 -11.84
CA VAL A 65 2.18 5.86 -11.85
C VAL A 65 2.61 6.35 -10.46
N LEU A 66 2.02 5.90 -9.36
CA LEU A 66 2.38 6.35 -8.00
C LEU A 66 3.78 5.87 -7.58
N ILE A 67 4.21 4.68 -8.02
CA ILE A 67 5.54 4.12 -7.77
C ILE A 67 6.57 4.74 -8.74
N HIS A 68 6.20 4.96 -10.01
CA HIS A 68 7.11 5.43 -11.06
C HIS A 68 7.29 6.97 -11.04
N PHE A 69 6.31 7.74 -10.54
CA PHE A 69 6.42 9.20 -10.36
C PHE A 69 7.03 9.61 -9.00
N GLY A 70 7.58 8.66 -8.23
CA GLY A 70 8.49 8.95 -7.10
C GLY A 70 7.85 9.68 -5.91
N LEU A 71 6.53 9.56 -5.72
CA LEU A 71 5.85 10.14 -4.56
C LEU A 71 6.01 9.27 -3.29
N VAL A 72 6.66 8.10 -3.38
CA VAL A 72 7.06 7.28 -2.24
C VAL A 72 8.53 6.93 -2.31
#